data_AF-A0A1E3UJ14-F1
#
_entry.id   AF-A0A1E3UJ14-F1
#
_cell.length_a   1.000
_cell.length_b   1.000
_cell.length_c   1.000
_cell.angle_alpha   90.00
_cell.angle_beta   90.00
_cell.angle_gamma   90.00
#
_symmetry.space_group_name_H-M   'P 1'
#
loop_
_entity.id
_entity.type
_entity.pdbx_description
1 polymer ?
#
loop_
_entity_poly.entity_id
_entity_poly.type
_entity_poly.pdbx_seq_one_letter_code
_entity_poly.pdbx_strand_id
1 'polypeptide(L)'
;MNSEVLTIKLLDLVEGRETPETWQNWWDEHEAELETLLGRQDFLKLKPRRHGFQWVPVFGSQKGAIAILEKSGIAFEASNLYQERYLAELDVFCKEQERVQREKQAKFKADNPEMFRRYPKFSKALAKVLDTSDEIKPAATEEQIGNQESVLDFTLPSQVREFFLLTAGIQASTGVILSLSGMFDLTIHGERYCMLGEFWKEADGDQLLLRPGEETIWYYAHEQDKVKRLCNDMTELLEKKLARYLNEQ
;
A
#
# COMPACT_ATOMS: atom_id res chain seq x y z
N MET A 1 -35.87 0.67 25.05
CA MET A 1 -35.79 -0.81 25.00
C MET A 1 -35.70 -1.42 26.40
N ASN A 2 -36.22 -2.63 26.63
CA ASN A 2 -36.05 -3.38 27.89
C ASN A 2 -35.01 -4.51 27.75
N SER A 3 -34.59 -5.11 28.87
CA SER A 3 -33.55 -6.16 28.88
C SER A 3 -33.95 -7.45 28.16
N GLU A 4 -35.24 -7.76 28.09
CA GLU A 4 -35.76 -8.95 27.39
C GLU A 4 -35.63 -8.82 25.87
N VAL A 5 -36.01 -7.67 25.31
CA VAL A 5 -35.85 -7.39 23.86
C VAL A 5 -34.38 -7.41 23.47
N LEU A 6 -33.51 -6.84 24.31
CA LEU A 6 -32.05 -6.93 24.10
C LEU A 6 -31.57 -8.38 24.11
N THR A 7 -32.01 -9.19 25.08
CA THR A 7 -31.62 -10.60 25.18
C THR A 7 -32.02 -11.40 23.94
N ILE A 8 -33.25 -11.21 23.45
CA ILE A 8 -33.74 -11.85 22.21
C ILE A 8 -32.85 -11.46 21.04
N LYS A 9 -32.54 -10.16 20.90
CA LYS A 9 -31.69 -9.68 19.81
C LYS A 9 -30.27 -10.24 19.89
N LEU A 10 -29.70 -10.35 21.10
CA LEU A 10 -28.39 -10.96 21.29
C LEU A 10 -28.40 -12.45 20.93
N LEU A 11 -29.47 -13.18 21.25
CA LEU A 11 -29.64 -14.57 20.83
C LEU A 11 -29.74 -14.69 19.31
N ASP A 12 -30.57 -13.86 18.66
CA ASP A 12 -30.68 -13.83 17.20
C ASP A 12 -29.32 -13.56 16.53
N LEU A 13 -28.53 -12.64 17.09
CA LEU A 13 -27.19 -12.36 16.61
C LEU A 13 -26.23 -13.54 16.83
N VAL A 14 -26.21 -14.14 18.01
CA VAL A 14 -25.28 -15.25 18.32
C VAL A 14 -25.61 -16.51 17.50
N GLU A 15 -26.89 -16.78 17.26
CA GLU A 15 -27.37 -17.92 16.47
C GLU A 15 -27.31 -17.68 14.95
N GLY A 16 -26.84 -16.51 14.51
CA GLY A 16 -26.63 -16.23 13.09
C GLY A 16 -27.92 -15.90 12.33
N ARG A 17 -28.96 -15.40 13.00
CA ARG A 17 -30.26 -15.06 12.40
C ARG A 17 -30.30 -13.63 11.85
N GLU A 18 -29.36 -12.78 12.24
CA GLU A 18 -29.22 -11.41 11.73
C GLU A 18 -28.41 -11.36 10.43
N THR A 19 -28.67 -10.33 9.63
CA THR A 19 -27.84 -9.91 8.48
C THR A 19 -27.05 -8.64 8.84
N PRO A 20 -26.00 -8.28 8.09
CA PRO A 20 -25.28 -7.04 8.31
C PRO A 20 -26.18 -5.80 8.32
N GLU A 21 -27.14 -5.73 7.39
CA GLU A 21 -28.06 -4.60 7.23
C GLU A 21 -29.06 -4.53 8.38
N THR A 22 -29.65 -5.68 8.74
CA THR A 22 -30.65 -5.75 9.83
C THR A 22 -30.02 -5.47 11.19
N TRP A 23 -28.80 -5.95 11.43
CA TRP A 23 -28.04 -5.63 12.64
C TRP A 23 -27.64 -4.15 12.69
N GLN A 24 -27.13 -3.60 11.59
CA GLN A 24 -26.71 -2.19 11.54
C GLN A 24 -27.90 -1.24 11.74
N ASN A 25 -29.01 -1.48 11.04
CA ASN A 25 -30.22 -0.65 11.18
C ASN A 25 -30.77 -0.70 12.61
N TRP A 26 -30.84 -1.90 13.19
CA TRP A 26 -31.29 -2.05 14.57
C TRP A 26 -30.35 -1.36 15.56
N TRP A 27 -29.03 -1.46 15.35
CA TRP A 27 -28.07 -0.74 16.18
C TRP A 27 -28.28 0.77 16.10
N ASP A 28 -28.42 1.33 14.89
CA ASP A 28 -28.57 2.77 14.68
C ASP A 28 -29.87 3.31 15.30
N GLU A 29 -30.95 2.52 15.31
CA GLU A 29 -32.21 2.87 15.99
C GLU A 29 -32.10 2.84 17.52
N HIS A 30 -31.28 1.94 18.08
CA HIS A 30 -31.24 1.66 19.52
C HIS A 30 -29.93 2.09 20.22
N GLU A 31 -28.98 2.73 19.54
CA GLU A 31 -27.66 3.07 20.07
C GLU A 31 -27.72 3.84 21.39
N ALA A 32 -28.53 4.89 21.46
CA ALA A 32 -28.65 5.73 22.65
C ALA A 32 -29.25 4.96 23.84
N GLU A 33 -30.21 4.07 23.58
CA GLU A 33 -30.82 3.24 24.62
C GLU A 33 -29.82 2.18 25.13
N LEU A 34 -29.08 1.55 24.21
CA LEU A 34 -28.04 0.56 24.52
C LEU A 34 -26.92 1.14 25.37
N GLU A 35 -26.50 2.40 25.12
CA GLU A 35 -25.46 3.05 25.91
C GLU A 35 -25.89 3.27 27.38
N THR A 36 -27.18 3.46 27.63
CA THR A 36 -27.72 3.58 29.00
C THR A 36 -27.94 2.23 29.68
N LEU A 37 -28.25 1.19 28.91
CA LEU A 37 -28.58 -0.15 29.42
C LEU A 37 -27.33 -1.01 29.66
N LEU A 38 -26.31 -0.88 28.82
CA LEU A 38 -25.08 -1.64 28.89
C LEU A 38 -23.97 -0.83 29.57
N GLY A 39 -23.11 -1.52 30.32
CA GLY A 39 -21.85 -0.91 30.76
C GLY A 39 -21.00 -0.53 29.55
N ARG A 40 -20.22 0.56 29.65
CA ARG A 40 -19.40 1.10 28.54
C ARG A 40 -18.56 0.02 27.82
N GLN A 41 -18.01 -0.94 28.55
CA GLN A 41 -17.22 -2.02 27.98
C GLN A 41 -18.05 -2.97 27.10
N ASP A 42 -19.24 -3.37 27.57
CA ASP A 42 -20.12 -4.29 26.86
C ASP A 42 -20.73 -3.60 25.64
N PHE A 43 -21.10 -2.33 25.77
CA PHE A 43 -21.51 -1.48 24.65
C PHE A 43 -20.46 -1.41 23.53
N LEU A 44 -19.19 -1.13 23.87
CA LEU A 44 -18.12 -1.02 22.89
C LEU A 44 -17.76 -2.34 22.20
N LYS A 45 -17.96 -3.48 22.87
CA LYS A 45 -17.78 -4.81 22.26
C LYS A 45 -18.91 -5.16 21.30
N LEU A 46 -20.13 -4.72 21.61
CA LEU A 46 -21.33 -5.00 20.80
C LEU A 46 -21.46 -4.04 19.61
N LYS A 47 -20.87 -2.85 19.68
CA LYS A 47 -20.98 -1.82 18.64
C LYS A 47 -20.41 -2.28 17.28
N PRO A 48 -21.21 -2.29 16.20
CA PRO A 48 -20.72 -2.54 14.85
C PRO A 48 -19.78 -1.40 14.43
N ARG A 49 -18.60 -1.76 13.92
CA ARG A 49 -17.60 -0.81 13.43
C ARG A 49 -17.76 -0.63 11.93
N ARG A 50 -17.59 0.60 11.42
CA ARG A 50 -17.52 0.81 9.97
C ARG A 50 -16.33 0.05 9.39
N HIS A 51 -16.58 -0.74 8.34
CA HIS A 51 -15.56 -1.56 7.69
C HIS A 51 -15.88 -1.72 6.20
N GLY A 52 -14.85 -1.96 5.38
CA GLY A 52 -15.01 -2.21 3.94
C GLY A 52 -15.57 -3.60 3.61
N PHE A 53 -15.67 -4.48 4.60
CA PHE A 53 -16.26 -5.82 4.49
C PHE A 53 -17.59 -5.84 5.22
N GLN A 54 -18.62 -6.40 4.61
CA GLN A 54 -19.99 -6.42 5.11
C GLN A 54 -20.13 -7.25 6.38
N TRP A 55 -19.41 -8.36 6.50
CA TRP A 55 -19.61 -9.32 7.60
C TRP A 55 -18.73 -9.06 8.83
N VAL A 56 -17.67 -8.25 8.70
CA VAL A 56 -16.77 -7.91 9.82
C VAL A 56 -17.50 -7.21 10.99
N PRO A 57 -18.38 -6.21 10.76
CA PRO A 57 -19.09 -5.53 11.84
C PRO A 57 -20.01 -6.46 12.64
N VAL A 58 -20.79 -7.30 11.95
CA VAL A 58 -21.71 -8.25 12.59
C VAL A 58 -20.96 -9.38 13.29
N PHE A 59 -19.87 -9.90 12.70
CA PHE A 59 -19.02 -10.90 13.35
C PHE A 59 -18.33 -10.35 14.62
N GLY A 60 -17.86 -9.10 14.57
CA GLY A 60 -17.31 -8.42 15.74
C GLY A 60 -18.36 -8.26 16.85
N SER A 61 -19.57 -7.87 16.47
CA SER A 61 -20.70 -7.69 17.40
C SER A 61 -21.15 -9.02 18.02
N GLN A 62 -21.15 -10.11 17.25
CA GLN A 62 -21.46 -11.46 17.72
C GLN A 62 -20.56 -11.89 18.88
N LYS A 63 -19.25 -11.59 18.80
CA LYS A 63 -18.30 -11.85 19.90
C LYS A 63 -18.64 -11.04 21.15
N GLY A 64 -19.11 -9.81 20.98
CA GLY A 64 -19.63 -8.99 22.08
C GLY A 64 -20.88 -9.58 22.71
N ALA A 65 -21.83 -10.03 21.88
CA ALA A 65 -23.07 -10.65 22.33
C ALA A 65 -22.82 -11.96 23.11
N ILE A 66 -21.93 -12.83 22.62
CA ILE A 66 -21.49 -14.05 23.32
C ILE A 66 -21.01 -13.69 24.72
N ALA A 67 -20.10 -12.72 24.85
CA ALA A 67 -19.55 -12.33 26.15
C ALA A 67 -20.62 -11.78 27.12
N ILE A 68 -21.63 -11.07 26.61
CA ILE A 68 -22.75 -10.55 27.41
C ILE A 68 -23.66 -11.69 27.89
N LEU A 69 -23.99 -12.63 27.01
CA LEU A 69 -24.84 -13.78 27.34
C LEU A 69 -24.16 -14.74 28.31
N GLU A 70 -22.86 -15.01 28.13
CA GLU A 70 -22.03 -15.81 29.04
C GLU A 70 -22.01 -15.21 30.45
N LYS A 71 -21.76 -13.89 30.56
CA LYS A 71 -21.78 -13.16 31.83
C LYS A 71 -23.15 -13.21 32.52
N SER A 72 -24.23 -13.32 31.74
CA SER A 72 -25.61 -13.35 32.22
C SER A 72 -26.11 -14.78 32.49
N GLY A 73 -25.32 -15.82 32.22
CA GLY A 73 -25.69 -17.22 32.42
C GLY A 73 -26.80 -17.72 31.48
N ILE A 74 -26.99 -17.06 30.34
CA ILE A 74 -28.02 -17.41 29.35
C ILE A 74 -27.43 -18.40 28.36
N ALA A 75 -28.14 -19.51 28.13
CA ALA A 75 -27.73 -20.51 27.15
C ALA A 75 -28.00 -20.02 25.71
N PHE A 76 -27.10 -20.34 24.79
CA PHE A 76 -27.18 -20.00 23.37
C PHE A 76 -26.47 -21.06 22.52
N GLU A 77 -26.74 -21.09 21.22
CA GLU A 77 -26.02 -21.90 20.24
C GLU A 77 -25.25 -20.97 19.29
N ALA A 78 -23.92 -20.92 19.42
CA ALA A 78 -23.12 -20.02 18.59
C ALA A 78 -23.02 -20.54 17.15
N SER A 79 -23.46 -19.71 16.20
CA SER A 79 -23.36 -20.00 14.77
C SER A 79 -22.01 -19.52 14.20
N ASN A 80 -21.41 -20.33 13.33
CA ASN A 80 -20.21 -19.95 12.59
C ASN A 80 -20.50 -19.12 11.34
N LEU A 81 -21.79 -18.85 11.03
CA LEU A 81 -22.22 -18.22 9.78
C LEU A 81 -21.45 -16.94 9.47
N TYR A 82 -21.31 -16.02 10.42
CA TYR A 82 -20.66 -14.73 10.15
C TYR A 82 -19.17 -14.85 9.89
N GLN A 83 -18.50 -15.78 10.57
CA GLN A 83 -17.10 -16.09 10.30
C GLN A 83 -16.93 -16.68 8.91
N GLU A 84 -17.77 -17.67 8.54
CA GLU A 84 -17.73 -18.31 7.21
C GLU A 84 -18.01 -17.29 6.10
N ARG A 85 -18.99 -16.41 6.28
CA ARG A 85 -19.33 -15.35 5.31
C ARG A 85 -18.22 -14.31 5.19
N TYR A 86 -17.62 -13.89 6.29
CA TYR A 86 -16.45 -13.01 6.29
C TYR A 86 -15.27 -13.66 5.54
N LEU A 87 -14.96 -14.94 5.82
CA LEU A 87 -13.88 -15.64 5.14
C LEU A 87 -14.14 -15.78 3.63
N ALA A 88 -15.39 -16.03 3.24
CA ALA A 88 -15.77 -16.07 1.82
C ALA A 88 -15.64 -14.70 1.15
N GLU A 89 -16.05 -13.62 1.82
CA GLU A 89 -15.88 -12.25 1.33
C GLU A 89 -14.39 -11.87 1.19
N LEU A 90 -13.57 -12.26 2.17
CA LEU A 90 -12.12 -12.09 2.16
C LEU A 90 -11.46 -12.86 1.01
N ASP A 91 -11.85 -14.11 0.78
CA ASP A 91 -11.35 -14.92 -0.34
C ASP A 91 -11.69 -14.29 -1.70
N VAL A 92 -12.93 -13.80 -1.88
CA VAL A 92 -13.35 -13.08 -3.09
C VAL A 92 -12.52 -11.81 -3.27
N PHE A 93 -12.33 -11.03 -2.21
CA PHE A 93 -11.51 -9.81 -2.25
C PHE A 93 -10.07 -10.12 -2.66
N CYS A 94 -9.43 -11.12 -2.03
CA CYS A 94 -8.06 -11.52 -2.35
C CYS A 94 -7.92 -11.95 -3.82
N LYS A 95 -8.84 -12.77 -4.32
CA LYS A 95 -8.85 -13.21 -5.73
C LYS A 95 -9.01 -12.04 -6.69
N GLU A 96 -9.83 -11.07 -6.35
CA GLU A 96 -10.02 -9.87 -7.17
C GLU A 96 -8.76 -8.98 -7.16
N GLN A 97 -8.11 -8.80 -6.01
CA GLN A 97 -6.83 -8.08 -5.94
C GLN A 97 -5.76 -8.78 -6.79
N GLU A 98 -5.63 -10.11 -6.71
CA GLU A 98 -4.71 -10.86 -7.57
C GLU A 98 -5.02 -10.67 -9.07
N ARG A 99 -6.31 -10.65 -9.44
CA ARG A 99 -6.72 -10.42 -10.84
C ARG A 99 -6.31 -9.03 -11.31
N VAL A 100 -6.64 -7.99 -10.54
CA VAL A 100 -6.28 -6.60 -10.85
C VAL A 100 -4.77 -6.44 -10.93
N GLN A 101 -4.02 -7.07 -10.01
CA GLN A 101 -2.56 -7.06 -10.05
C GLN A 101 -2.04 -7.70 -11.34
N ARG A 102 -2.50 -8.91 -11.69
CA ARG A 102 -2.08 -9.58 -12.93
C ARG A 102 -2.39 -8.77 -14.18
N GLU A 103 -3.56 -8.12 -14.23
CA GLU A 103 -3.94 -7.22 -15.33
C GLU A 103 -3.00 -6.02 -15.42
N LYS A 104 -2.65 -5.40 -14.29
CA LYS A 104 -1.67 -4.30 -14.24
C LYS A 104 -0.29 -4.75 -14.70
N GLN A 105 0.17 -5.91 -14.26
CA GLN A 105 1.46 -6.48 -14.68
C GLN A 105 1.49 -6.80 -16.18
N ALA A 106 0.38 -7.34 -16.72
CA ALA A 106 0.26 -7.62 -18.15
C ALA A 106 0.22 -6.32 -18.98
N LYS A 107 -0.53 -5.32 -18.53
CA LYS A 107 -0.59 -4.00 -19.14
C LYS A 107 0.78 -3.32 -19.14
N PHE A 108 1.49 -3.32 -18.01
CA PHE A 108 2.84 -2.77 -17.92
C PHE A 108 3.78 -3.40 -18.96
N LYS A 109 3.76 -4.73 -19.10
CA LYS A 109 4.54 -5.46 -20.11
C LYS A 109 4.19 -5.04 -21.54
N ALA A 110 2.91 -4.86 -21.84
CA ALA A 110 2.43 -4.48 -23.16
C ALA A 110 2.79 -3.03 -23.52
N ASP A 111 2.65 -2.11 -22.56
CA ASP A 111 2.81 -0.68 -22.78
C ASP A 111 4.29 -0.23 -22.78
N ASN A 112 5.22 -1.04 -22.25
CA ASN A 112 6.63 -0.63 -22.06
C ASN A 112 7.65 -1.57 -22.73
N PRO A 113 7.50 -1.95 -24.01
CA PRO A 113 8.36 -2.95 -24.65
C PRO A 113 9.84 -2.53 -24.70
N GLU A 114 10.13 -1.25 -24.91
CA GLU A 114 11.51 -0.74 -24.96
C GLU A 114 12.20 -0.81 -23.58
N MET A 115 11.44 -0.68 -22.48
CA MET A 115 11.99 -0.88 -21.14
C MET A 115 12.45 -2.33 -20.95
N PHE A 116 11.64 -3.31 -21.37
CA PHE A 116 12.01 -4.74 -21.32
C PHE A 116 13.17 -5.09 -22.26
N ARG A 117 13.34 -4.33 -23.34
CA ARG A 117 14.47 -4.50 -24.26
C ARG A 117 15.77 -3.96 -23.65
N ARG A 118 15.74 -2.77 -23.07
CA ARG A 118 16.93 -2.07 -22.56
C ARG A 118 17.34 -2.52 -21.16
N TYR A 119 16.36 -2.77 -20.29
CA TYR A 119 16.54 -3.17 -18.89
C TYR A 119 15.73 -4.44 -18.56
N PRO A 120 16.10 -5.60 -19.16
CA PRO A 120 15.31 -6.83 -19.05
C PRO A 120 15.20 -7.39 -17.63
N LYS A 121 16.23 -7.25 -16.78
CA LYS A 121 16.16 -7.77 -15.40
C LYS A 121 15.33 -6.86 -14.53
N PHE A 122 15.54 -5.55 -14.65
CA PHE A 122 14.78 -4.55 -13.90
C PHE A 122 13.30 -4.63 -14.25
N SER A 123 12.94 -4.58 -15.54
CA SER A 123 11.53 -4.61 -15.96
C SER A 123 10.82 -5.90 -15.53
N LYS A 124 11.49 -7.05 -15.56
CA LYS A 124 10.93 -8.31 -15.05
C LYS A 124 10.71 -8.28 -13.54
N ALA A 125 11.68 -7.78 -12.78
CA ALA A 125 11.60 -7.69 -11.33
C ALA A 125 10.49 -6.71 -10.92
N LEU A 126 10.49 -5.50 -11.50
CA LEU A 126 9.45 -4.49 -11.27
C LEU A 126 8.07 -5.05 -11.61
N ALA A 127 7.89 -5.65 -12.80
CA ALA A 127 6.63 -6.24 -13.20
C ALA A 127 6.12 -7.34 -12.26
N LYS A 128 6.98 -7.99 -11.47
CA LYS A 128 6.55 -9.01 -10.50
C LYS A 128 5.99 -8.37 -9.23
N VAL A 129 6.56 -7.25 -8.81
CA VAL A 129 6.23 -6.61 -7.52
C VAL A 129 5.24 -5.46 -7.61
N LEU A 130 4.88 -5.02 -8.82
CA LEU A 130 3.90 -3.96 -9.01
C LEU A 130 2.57 -4.31 -8.32
N ASP A 131 2.13 -3.40 -7.45
CA ASP A 131 0.83 -3.42 -6.79
C ASP A 131 -0.13 -2.40 -7.43
N THR A 132 -1.41 -2.49 -7.07
CA THR A 132 -2.51 -1.61 -7.50
C THR A 132 -2.26 -0.13 -7.22
N SER A 133 -1.58 0.23 -6.13
CA SER A 133 -1.22 1.60 -5.79
C SER A 133 -0.03 2.18 -6.57
N ASP A 134 0.79 1.34 -7.18
CA ASP A 134 2.05 1.79 -7.81
C ASP A 134 1.81 2.61 -9.08
N GLU A 135 2.71 3.53 -9.41
CA GLU A 135 2.57 4.37 -10.61
C GLU A 135 3.79 4.24 -11.52
N ILE A 136 3.53 4.09 -12.82
CA ILE A 136 4.56 4.21 -13.86
C ILE A 136 4.09 5.28 -14.82
N LYS A 137 4.81 6.39 -14.86
CA LYS A 137 4.50 7.52 -15.71
C LYS A 137 4.91 7.22 -17.15
N PRO A 138 4.21 7.80 -18.14
CA PRO A 138 4.63 7.73 -19.54
C PRO A 138 6.02 8.33 -19.72
N ALA A 139 6.67 8.02 -20.85
CA ALA A 139 7.95 8.61 -21.25
C ALA A 139 7.93 10.14 -21.16
N ALA A 140 9.02 10.72 -20.63
CA ALA A 140 9.24 12.15 -20.69
C ALA A 140 9.64 12.56 -22.12
N THR A 141 9.31 13.79 -22.51
CA THR A 141 9.84 14.40 -23.74
C THR A 141 11.22 15.00 -23.49
N GLU A 142 12.01 15.17 -24.56
CA GLU A 142 13.29 15.88 -24.49
C GLU A 142 13.13 17.30 -23.93
N GLU A 143 12.01 17.96 -24.22
CA GLU A 143 11.67 19.28 -23.68
C GLU A 143 11.43 19.22 -22.16
N GLN A 144 10.69 18.23 -21.66
CA GLN A 144 10.48 18.06 -20.22
C GLN A 144 11.80 17.81 -19.48
N ILE A 145 12.68 16.99 -20.06
CA ILE A 145 14.02 16.73 -19.51
C ILE A 145 14.85 18.02 -19.52
N GLY A 146 14.91 18.74 -20.66
CA GLY A 146 15.66 19.98 -20.78
C GLY A 146 15.16 21.11 -19.86
N ASN A 147 13.84 21.19 -19.66
CA ASN A 147 13.25 22.10 -18.69
C ASN A 147 13.70 21.77 -17.26
N GLN A 148 13.67 20.48 -16.89
CA GLN A 148 14.12 20.05 -15.57
C GLN A 148 15.62 20.30 -15.35
N GLU A 149 16.46 20.01 -16.34
CA GLU A 149 17.89 20.31 -16.31
C GLU A 149 18.17 21.81 -16.16
N SER A 150 17.35 22.65 -16.79
CA SER A 150 17.44 24.12 -16.66
C SER A 150 17.07 24.58 -15.25
N VAL A 151 16.06 23.97 -14.62
CA VAL A 151 15.69 24.25 -13.22
C VAL A 151 16.79 23.82 -12.25
N LEU A 152 17.41 22.68 -12.52
CA LEU A 152 18.48 22.12 -11.70
C LEU A 152 19.85 22.77 -11.96
N ASP A 153 20.00 23.61 -12.99
CA ASP A 153 21.30 24.10 -13.47
C ASP A 153 22.32 22.94 -13.60
N PHE A 154 21.86 21.83 -14.18
CA PHE A 154 22.55 20.55 -14.23
C PHE A 154 22.12 19.75 -15.46
N THR A 155 23.08 19.33 -16.28
CA THR A 155 22.82 18.38 -17.37
C THR A 155 22.85 16.96 -16.84
N LEU A 156 21.76 16.22 -17.04
CA LEU A 156 21.64 14.84 -16.61
C LEU A 156 22.60 13.95 -17.40
N PRO A 157 23.20 12.92 -16.76
CA PRO A 157 23.97 11.92 -17.48
C PRO A 157 23.15 11.28 -18.60
N SER A 158 23.79 10.94 -19.71
CA SER A 158 23.14 10.38 -20.90
C SER A 158 22.25 9.18 -20.56
N GLN A 159 22.73 8.24 -19.74
CA GLN A 159 21.96 7.06 -19.33
C GLN A 159 20.74 7.41 -18.45
N VAL A 160 20.82 8.49 -17.66
CA VAL A 160 19.69 8.97 -16.84
C VAL A 160 18.63 9.61 -17.75
N ARG A 161 19.05 10.41 -18.75
CA ARG A 161 18.14 10.94 -19.78
C ARG A 161 17.45 9.81 -20.54
N GLU A 162 18.22 8.84 -20.99
CA GLU A 162 17.70 7.66 -21.72
C GLU A 162 16.68 6.89 -20.89
N PHE A 163 16.87 6.78 -19.57
CA PHE A 163 15.85 6.21 -18.70
C PHE A 163 14.57 7.07 -18.67
N PHE A 164 14.69 8.39 -18.50
CA PHE A 164 13.51 9.26 -18.44
C PHE A 164 12.74 9.36 -19.77
N LEU A 165 13.42 9.15 -20.89
CA LEU A 165 12.80 8.99 -22.21
C LEU A 165 12.01 7.68 -22.35
N LEU A 166 12.19 6.71 -21.45
CA LEU A 166 11.34 5.51 -21.37
C LEU A 166 10.19 5.71 -20.38
N THR A 167 10.42 6.43 -19.28
CA THR A 167 9.40 6.72 -18.27
C THR A 167 9.77 7.97 -17.47
N ALA A 168 8.86 8.92 -17.33
CA ALA A 168 9.07 10.12 -16.53
C ALA A 168 9.15 9.83 -15.01
N GLY A 169 8.79 8.61 -14.60
CA GLY A 169 8.93 8.19 -13.23
C GLY A 169 8.28 6.85 -12.91
N ILE A 170 8.81 6.22 -11.87
CA ILE A 170 8.36 4.96 -11.29
C ILE A 170 8.14 5.22 -9.81
N GLN A 171 6.99 4.84 -9.28
CA GLN A 171 6.69 4.86 -7.87
C GLN A 171 6.19 3.47 -7.48
N ALA A 172 7.10 2.67 -6.92
CA ALA A 172 6.78 1.35 -6.39
C ALA A 172 6.78 1.41 -4.86
N SER A 173 5.65 0.98 -4.27
CA SER A 173 5.42 0.87 -2.82
C SER A 173 6.44 -0.01 -2.09
N THR A 174 7.20 -0.82 -2.82
CA THR A 174 8.34 -1.59 -2.32
C THR A 174 9.58 -0.74 -1.99
N GLY A 175 9.49 0.59 -2.09
CA GLY A 175 10.57 1.51 -1.72
C GLY A 175 11.52 1.84 -2.87
N VAL A 176 11.02 1.83 -4.11
CA VAL A 176 11.74 2.33 -5.30
C VAL A 176 10.94 3.44 -5.94
N ILE A 177 11.48 4.65 -5.85
CA ILE A 177 10.85 5.85 -6.42
C ILE A 177 11.89 6.54 -7.29
N LEU A 178 11.56 6.81 -8.55
CA LEU A 178 12.36 7.59 -9.49
C LEU A 178 11.41 8.59 -10.15
N SER A 179 11.71 9.88 -10.14
CA SER A 179 10.79 10.85 -10.76
C SER A 179 11.51 12.06 -11.28
N LEU A 180 11.37 12.35 -12.58
CA LEU A 180 11.98 13.51 -13.22
C LEU A 180 11.52 14.82 -12.55
N SER A 181 10.22 14.98 -12.34
CA SER A 181 9.64 16.17 -11.69
C SER A 181 9.94 16.24 -10.20
N GLY A 182 10.33 15.12 -9.58
CA GLY A 182 10.69 15.06 -8.16
C GLY A 182 12.15 15.40 -7.88
N MET A 183 12.97 15.61 -8.92
CA MET A 183 14.38 15.90 -8.75
C MET A 183 14.60 17.32 -8.20
N PHE A 184 15.51 17.46 -7.24
CA PHE A 184 15.92 18.75 -6.69
C PHE A 184 17.37 18.70 -6.20
N ASP A 185 17.97 19.87 -6.04
CA ASP A 185 19.31 20.00 -5.50
C ASP A 185 19.32 19.99 -3.97
N LEU A 186 20.30 19.30 -3.41
CA LEU A 186 20.59 19.31 -1.98
C LEU A 186 22.08 19.37 -1.72
N THR A 187 22.44 19.91 -0.56
CA THR A 187 23.83 19.95 -0.09
C THR A 187 23.97 19.01 1.08
N ILE A 188 24.84 18.00 0.96
CA ILE A 188 25.16 17.05 2.04
C ILE A 188 26.66 17.14 2.29
N HIS A 189 27.05 17.40 3.54
CA HIS A 189 28.46 17.53 3.93
C HIS A 189 29.26 18.54 3.10
N GLY A 190 28.60 19.62 2.65
CA GLY A 190 29.21 20.67 1.83
C GLY A 190 29.33 20.36 0.33
N GLU A 191 28.91 19.16 -0.09
CA GLU A 191 28.91 18.74 -1.50
C GLU A 191 27.50 18.87 -2.10
N ARG A 192 27.41 19.35 -3.35
CA ARG A 192 26.14 19.48 -4.09
C ARG A 192 25.77 18.14 -4.74
N TYR A 193 24.54 17.71 -4.52
CA TYR A 193 23.94 16.56 -5.17
C TYR A 193 22.59 16.93 -5.77
N CYS A 194 22.17 16.16 -6.76
CA CYS A 194 20.81 16.15 -7.27
C CYS A 194 20.12 14.86 -6.83
N MET A 195 18.95 14.97 -6.18
CA MET A 195 18.15 13.81 -5.78
C MET A 195 17.47 13.22 -7.02
N LEU A 196 17.77 11.96 -7.33
CA LEU A 196 17.20 11.22 -8.46
C LEU A 196 15.89 10.50 -8.06
N GLY A 197 15.83 10.05 -6.81
CA GLY A 197 14.70 9.34 -6.27
C GLY A 197 14.97 8.73 -4.90
N GLU A 198 14.10 7.82 -4.47
CA GLU A 198 14.23 7.08 -3.22
C GLU A 198 14.52 5.60 -3.50
N PHE A 199 15.34 5.03 -2.63
CA PHE A 199 15.64 3.62 -2.62
C PHE A 199 15.80 3.13 -1.19
N TRP A 200 14.75 2.52 -0.64
CA TRP A 200 14.66 2.11 0.77
C TRP A 200 15.42 0.81 1.06
N LYS A 201 16.72 0.82 0.77
CA LYS A 201 17.58 -0.36 0.94
C LYS A 201 17.97 -0.60 2.40
N GLU A 202 18.11 0.45 3.20
CA GLU A 202 18.51 0.37 4.61
C GLU A 202 17.44 0.95 5.54
N ALA A 203 16.84 2.08 5.16
CA ALA A 203 15.70 2.67 5.84
C ALA A 203 14.74 3.34 4.85
N ASP A 204 13.48 3.50 5.28
CA ASP A 204 12.47 4.23 4.53
C ASP A 204 12.88 5.71 4.38
N GLY A 205 12.87 6.24 3.16
CA GLY A 205 13.31 7.60 2.85
C GLY A 205 14.78 7.74 2.46
N ASP A 206 15.54 6.63 2.37
CA ASP A 206 16.89 6.65 1.79
C ASP A 206 16.89 7.09 0.32
N GLN A 207 17.91 7.85 -0.09
CA GLN A 207 17.90 8.61 -1.34
C GLN A 207 18.95 8.13 -2.34
N LEU A 208 18.58 8.19 -3.62
CA LEU A 208 19.47 8.05 -4.77
C LEU A 208 19.92 9.44 -5.20
N LEU A 209 21.23 9.62 -5.34
CA LEU A 209 21.85 10.90 -5.60
C LEU A 209 22.72 10.85 -6.86
N LEU A 210 22.75 11.96 -7.58
CA LEU A 210 23.65 12.26 -8.68
C LEU A 210 24.58 13.41 -8.29
N ARG A 211 25.79 13.41 -8.85
CA ARG A 211 26.70 14.56 -8.77
C ARG A 211 26.85 15.22 -10.14
N PRO A 212 26.94 16.55 -10.20
CA PRO A 212 27.22 17.26 -11.44
C PRO A 212 28.48 16.75 -12.16
N GLY A 213 28.34 16.39 -13.43
CA GLY A 213 29.45 15.91 -14.27
C GLY A 213 29.88 14.45 -14.04
N GLU A 214 29.20 13.71 -13.17
CA GLU A 214 29.47 12.29 -12.92
C GLU A 214 28.31 11.39 -13.38
N GLU A 215 28.63 10.19 -13.86
CA GLU A 215 27.61 9.15 -14.11
C GLU A 215 27.31 8.31 -12.87
N THR A 216 28.16 8.42 -11.83
CA THR A 216 28.08 7.60 -10.62
C THR A 216 26.81 7.88 -9.85
N ILE A 217 26.12 6.79 -9.48
CA ILE A 217 24.96 6.87 -8.58
C ILE A 217 25.45 6.73 -7.14
N TRP A 218 25.09 7.71 -6.35
CA TRP A 218 25.37 7.78 -4.92
C TRP A 218 24.12 7.38 -4.13
N TYR A 219 24.33 6.83 -2.94
CA TYR A 219 23.29 6.46 -2.01
C TYR A 219 23.47 7.22 -0.72
N TYR A 220 22.41 7.83 -0.24
CA TYR A 220 22.37 8.50 1.04
C TYR A 220 21.52 7.71 2.02
N ALA A 221 22.20 7.12 3.00
CA ALA A 221 21.59 6.49 4.16
C ALA A 221 21.24 7.59 5.15
N HIS A 222 19.99 8.08 5.12
CA HIS A 222 19.62 9.32 5.80
C HIS A 222 19.68 9.19 7.33
N GLU A 223 19.28 8.03 7.89
CA GLU A 223 19.36 7.78 9.34
C GLU A 223 20.81 7.78 9.86
N GLN A 224 21.76 7.39 9.00
CA GLN A 224 23.18 7.33 9.35
C GLN A 224 23.94 8.60 8.92
N ASP A 225 23.25 9.56 8.28
CA ASP A 225 23.84 10.75 7.67
C ASP A 225 25.08 10.43 6.82
N LYS A 226 24.97 9.37 5.99
CA LYS A 226 26.12 8.82 5.26
C LYS A 226 25.86 8.67 3.78
N VAL A 227 26.68 9.36 2.98
CA VAL A 227 26.75 9.21 1.53
C VAL A 227 27.78 8.14 1.16
N LYS A 228 27.41 7.21 0.28
CA LYS A 228 28.30 6.18 -0.26
C LYS A 228 28.03 5.93 -1.73
N ARG A 229 29.09 5.57 -2.47
CA ARG A 229 28.96 5.16 -3.86
C ARG A 229 28.12 3.87 -3.93
N LEU A 230 27.07 3.87 -4.76
CA LEU A 230 26.20 2.72 -4.94
C LEU A 230 26.60 1.88 -6.16
N CYS A 231 26.72 2.52 -7.31
CA CYS A 231 27.08 1.91 -8.59
C CYS A 231 27.60 2.95 -9.59
N ASN A 232 28.11 2.47 -10.73
CA ASN A 232 28.83 3.31 -11.68
C ASN A 232 27.90 4.17 -12.54
N ASP A 233 26.71 3.68 -12.85
CA ASP A 233 25.78 4.32 -13.78
C ASP A 233 24.34 3.83 -13.57
N MET A 234 23.44 4.39 -14.39
CA MET A 234 22.01 4.06 -14.38
C MET A 234 21.74 2.61 -14.78
N THR A 235 22.51 2.06 -15.73
CA THR A 235 22.35 0.67 -16.14
C THR A 235 22.64 -0.29 -14.99
N GLU A 236 23.72 -0.06 -14.25
CA GLU A 236 24.07 -0.87 -13.08
C GLU A 236 23.07 -0.69 -11.94
N LEU A 237 22.55 0.52 -11.73
CA LEU A 237 21.48 0.78 -10.77
C LEU A 237 20.27 -0.11 -11.07
N LEU A 238 19.72 -0.01 -12.28
CA LEU A 238 18.51 -0.71 -12.69
C LEU A 238 18.74 -2.23 -12.74
N GLU A 239 19.73 -2.70 -13.51
CA GLU A 239 19.91 -4.11 -13.84
C GLU A 239 20.59 -4.94 -12.74
N LYS A 240 21.27 -4.30 -11.78
CA LYS A 240 21.93 -5.01 -10.67
C LYS A 240 21.37 -4.65 -9.31
N LYS A 241 21.23 -3.36 -8.97
CA LYS A 241 20.87 -2.95 -7.60
C LYS A 241 19.36 -3.08 -7.37
N LEU A 242 18.56 -2.35 -8.16
CA LEU A 242 17.11 -2.34 -8.02
C LEU A 242 16.51 -3.69 -8.45
N ALA A 243 16.95 -4.27 -9.57
CA ALA A 243 16.48 -5.59 -10.00
C ALA A 243 16.72 -6.67 -8.94
N ARG A 244 17.86 -6.65 -8.25
CA ARG A 244 18.14 -7.61 -7.17
C ARG A 244 17.22 -7.37 -5.98
N TYR A 245 17.14 -6.12 -5.52
CA TYR A 245 16.29 -5.74 -4.39
C TYR A 245 14.83 -6.15 -4.60
N LEU A 246 14.25 -5.81 -5.76
CA LEU A 246 12.86 -6.14 -6.09
C LEU A 246 12.61 -7.65 -6.21
N ASN A 247 13.63 -8.46 -6.50
CA ASN A 247 13.48 -9.92 -6.52
C ASN A 247 13.59 -10.57 -5.15
N GLU A 248 14.19 -9.89 -4.17
CA GLU A 248 14.32 -10.34 -2.78
C GLU A 248 13.07 -9.99 -1.94
N GLN A 249 12.14 -9.19 -2.48
CA GLN A 249 10.81 -8.91 -1.92
C GLN A 249 9.82 -10.06 -2.18
#